data_AF-A0A7C4Q6K0-F1
#
_entry.id   AF-A0A7C4Q6K0-F1
#
_cell.length_a   1.000
_cell.length_b   1.000
_cell.length_c   1.000
_cell.angle_alpha   90.00
_cell.angle_beta   90.00
_cell.angle_gamma   90.00
#
_symmetry.space_group_name_H-M   'P 1'
#
loop_
_entity.id
_entity.type
_entity.pdbx_description
1 polymer ?
#
loop_
_entity_poly.entity_id
_entity_poly.type
_entity_poly.pdbx_seq_one_letter_code
_entity_poly.pdbx_strand_id
1 'polypeptide(L)'
;MKIVKLNDKNVINETIKILNQGGLVVFPSDTVYGLLVDAQTEEAVKKLICFKNRPPGKPISVFVGRGFIEDLVELTDKQKELLKNILPGPFTIVLKSKGKVNHLLESEKKTLGIRIPDYQPINQLIRTINKPITATSANLSGKSPHYSVESLIKKLSKSKKDLIDLIVDAGKLPRNKPSTIIDLSGDNLKVLRQGDIVFEKKDQYLSKSPLQTKKIAQFILEKYFKKNLIKPLIFIIEGEVGVGKTVFVKGMAESLGIDSVISPSFVVMYEYESQKSKVKSQKSKLKKLIHLDLYNIEEKEEFEYLKIDQYLAPGNLLAVEWGEKAGEIFEMLKEKGEIVYIKMAYKSEKERIIEVKK
;
A
#
# COMPACT_ATOMS: atom_id res chain seq x y z
N MET A 1 -0.06 9.90 -29.35
CA MET A 1 0.20 10.09 -27.91
C MET A 1 -0.45 11.37 -27.41
N LYS A 2 -1.52 11.24 -26.62
CA LYS A 2 -2.16 12.36 -25.90
C LYS A 2 -1.67 12.37 -24.43
N ILE A 3 -1.50 13.55 -23.84
CA ILE A 3 -1.17 13.70 -22.41
C ILE A 3 -2.30 14.47 -21.73
N VAL A 4 -2.86 13.91 -20.67
CA VAL A 4 -3.93 14.51 -19.87
C VAL A 4 -3.52 14.59 -18.41
N LYS A 5 -3.99 15.61 -17.68
CA LYS A 5 -3.74 15.71 -16.24
C LYS A 5 -4.68 14.80 -15.48
N LEU A 6 -4.19 14.21 -14.39
CA LEU A 6 -4.99 13.30 -13.55
C LEU A 6 -6.23 13.99 -12.93
N ASN A 7 -6.20 15.30 -12.71
CA ASN A 7 -7.32 16.05 -12.15
C ASN A 7 -8.40 16.43 -13.18
N ASP A 8 -8.24 16.05 -14.45
CA ASP A 8 -9.28 16.23 -15.46
C ASP A 8 -10.50 15.34 -15.12
N LYS A 9 -11.70 15.94 -15.15
CA LYS A 9 -12.96 15.25 -14.81
C LYS A 9 -13.24 14.05 -15.71
N ASN A 10 -12.77 14.07 -16.96
CA ASN A 10 -13.03 13.02 -17.95
C ASN A 10 -11.91 11.98 -18.05
N VAL A 11 -10.84 12.11 -17.25
CA VAL A 11 -9.63 11.28 -17.39
C VAL A 11 -9.91 9.78 -17.33
N ILE A 12 -10.83 9.34 -16.46
CA ILE A 12 -11.17 7.93 -16.29
C ILE A 12 -11.94 7.41 -17.51
N ASN A 13 -12.98 8.12 -17.94
CA ASN A 13 -13.78 7.74 -19.11
C ASN A 13 -12.95 7.72 -20.39
N GLU A 14 -12.06 8.71 -20.55
CA GLU A 14 -11.14 8.74 -21.68
C GLU A 14 -10.15 7.57 -21.65
N THR A 15 -9.58 7.27 -20.48
CA THR A 15 -8.69 6.12 -20.31
C THR A 15 -9.40 4.81 -20.68
N ILE A 16 -10.64 4.63 -20.25
CA ILE A 16 -11.46 3.46 -20.58
C ILE A 16 -11.71 3.35 -22.08
N LYS A 17 -12.05 4.46 -22.75
CA LYS A 17 -12.25 4.48 -24.20
C LYS A 17 -11.02 3.98 -24.94
N ILE A 18 -9.84 4.48 -24.57
CA ILE A 18 -8.56 4.07 -25.20
C ILE A 18 -8.26 2.59 -24.92
N LEU A 19 -8.44 2.10 -23.69
CA LEU A 19 -8.21 0.70 -23.35
C LEU A 19 -9.15 -0.24 -24.11
N ASN A 20 -10.44 0.10 -24.22
CA ASN A 20 -11.43 -0.67 -24.98
C ASN A 20 -11.14 -0.70 -26.49
N GLN A 21 -10.37 0.26 -27.01
CA GLN A 21 -9.91 0.30 -28.39
C GLN A 21 -8.58 -0.46 -28.60
N GLY A 22 -8.10 -1.19 -27.58
CA GLY A 22 -6.81 -1.91 -27.63
C GLY A 22 -5.59 -1.00 -27.45
N GLY A 23 -5.80 0.22 -26.96
CA GLY A 23 -4.75 1.20 -26.75
C GLY A 23 -3.88 0.91 -25.52
N LEU A 24 -2.66 1.44 -25.54
CA LEU A 24 -1.68 1.41 -24.47
C LEU A 24 -1.68 2.75 -23.72
N VAL A 25 -1.93 2.66 -22.41
CA VAL A 25 -2.05 3.82 -21.52
C VAL A 25 -0.94 3.81 -20.48
N VAL A 26 -0.30 4.95 -20.26
CA VAL A 26 0.55 5.19 -19.08
C VAL A 26 -0.30 5.82 -17.99
N PHE A 27 -0.36 5.19 -16.81
CA PHE A 27 -1.23 5.60 -15.71
C PHE A 27 -0.50 5.56 -14.35
N PRO A 28 -0.76 6.50 -13.43
CA PRO A 28 -0.14 6.51 -12.10
C PRO A 28 -0.65 5.37 -11.18
N SER A 29 0.23 4.80 -10.35
CA SER A 29 -0.13 3.83 -9.28
C SER A 29 0.41 4.25 -7.91
N ASP A 30 0.12 3.46 -6.87
CA ASP A 30 0.68 3.55 -5.51
C ASP A 30 2.22 3.39 -5.45
N THR A 31 2.85 2.87 -6.52
CA THR A 31 4.30 2.64 -6.57
C THR A 31 5.01 3.50 -7.60
N VAL A 32 4.63 3.36 -8.87
CA VAL A 32 5.31 3.94 -10.04
C VAL A 32 4.29 4.22 -11.15
N TYR A 33 4.66 4.93 -12.22
CA TYR A 33 3.83 4.93 -13.42
C TYR A 33 3.79 3.53 -14.04
N GLY A 34 2.61 3.06 -14.43
CA GLY A 34 2.36 1.75 -15.02
C GLY A 34 1.91 1.84 -16.48
N LEU A 35 2.06 0.74 -17.22
CA LEU A 35 1.53 0.53 -18.56
C LEU A 35 0.29 -0.37 -18.46
N LEU A 36 -0.82 0.13 -18.98
CA LEU A 36 -2.11 -0.51 -18.97
C LEU A 36 -2.52 -0.82 -20.42
N VAL A 37 -2.94 -2.05 -20.65
CA VAL A 37 -3.72 -2.51 -21.80
C VAL A 37 -4.82 -3.45 -21.28
N ASP A 38 -5.87 -3.67 -22.07
CA ASP A 38 -6.83 -4.75 -21.79
C ASP A 38 -6.06 -6.09 -21.77
N ALA A 39 -6.15 -6.82 -20.66
CA ALA A 39 -5.41 -8.06 -20.47
C ALA A 39 -5.99 -9.24 -21.27
N GLN A 40 -7.14 -9.07 -21.91
CA GLN A 40 -7.82 -10.11 -22.69
C GLN A 40 -7.66 -9.90 -24.20
N THR A 41 -7.36 -8.68 -24.65
CA THR A 41 -7.16 -8.35 -26.07
C THR A 41 -5.74 -8.66 -26.53
N GLU A 42 -5.60 -9.57 -27.50
CA GLU A 42 -4.29 -10.04 -27.97
C GLU A 42 -3.45 -8.94 -28.62
N GLU A 43 -4.05 -8.10 -29.45
CA GLU A 43 -3.39 -6.98 -30.13
C GLU A 43 -2.82 -5.98 -29.10
N ALA A 44 -3.60 -5.69 -28.06
CA ALA A 44 -3.21 -4.77 -27.00
C ALA A 44 -2.05 -5.34 -26.17
N VAL A 45 -2.10 -6.63 -25.83
CA VAL A 45 -1.02 -7.34 -25.13
C VAL A 45 0.25 -7.42 -25.98
N LYS A 46 0.15 -7.70 -27.29
CA LYS A 46 1.28 -7.65 -28.23
C LYS A 46 1.89 -6.26 -28.30
N LYS A 47 1.06 -5.21 -28.34
CA LYS A 47 1.50 -3.80 -28.31
C LYS A 47 2.30 -3.49 -27.03
N LEU A 48 1.85 -3.97 -25.86
CA LEU A 48 2.57 -3.85 -24.60
C LEU A 48 3.92 -4.59 -24.61
N ILE A 49 3.95 -5.84 -25.09
CA ILE A 49 5.17 -6.65 -25.14
C ILE A 49 6.20 -6.00 -26.06
N CYS A 50 5.74 -5.55 -27.25
CA CYS A 50 6.53 -4.77 -28.18
C CYS A 50 7.09 -3.52 -27.50
N PHE A 51 6.27 -2.75 -26.77
CA PHE A 51 6.74 -1.58 -26.03
C PHE A 51 7.86 -1.96 -25.05
N LYS A 52 7.65 -2.98 -24.21
CA LYS A 52 8.62 -3.34 -23.15
C LYS A 52 9.91 -3.98 -23.65
N ASN A 53 9.94 -4.43 -24.91
CA ASN A 53 11.02 -5.24 -25.46
C ASN A 53 11.34 -6.43 -24.53
N ARG A 54 10.28 -7.15 -24.15
CA ARG A 54 10.35 -8.20 -23.12
C ARG A 54 10.63 -9.54 -23.79
N PRO A 55 11.57 -10.36 -23.27
CA PRO A 55 11.70 -11.73 -23.73
C PRO A 55 10.38 -12.49 -23.59
N PRO A 56 10.05 -13.40 -24.53
CA PRO A 56 8.95 -14.35 -24.37
C PRO A 56 9.06 -15.11 -23.03
N GLY A 57 7.92 -15.52 -22.46
CA GLY A 57 7.88 -16.34 -21.24
C GLY A 57 7.98 -15.57 -19.90
N LYS A 58 8.34 -14.28 -19.89
CA LYS A 58 8.32 -13.49 -18.64
C LYS A 58 6.90 -12.97 -18.36
N PRO A 59 6.19 -13.48 -17.32
CA PRO A 59 4.80 -13.12 -17.06
C PRO A 59 4.62 -11.64 -16.72
N ILE A 60 3.42 -11.10 -16.95
CA ILE A 60 3.02 -9.73 -16.63
C ILE A 60 1.81 -9.81 -15.72
N SER A 61 1.91 -9.23 -14.52
CA SER A 61 0.77 -9.17 -13.61
C SER A 61 -0.37 -8.31 -14.14
N VAL A 62 -1.58 -8.50 -13.61
CA VAL A 62 -2.77 -7.70 -13.92
C VAL A 62 -3.28 -6.99 -12.68
N PHE A 63 -3.82 -5.79 -12.88
CA PHE A 63 -4.67 -5.11 -11.93
C PHE A 63 -6.09 -5.66 -12.05
N VAL A 64 -6.71 -5.92 -10.90
CA VAL A 64 -8.04 -6.54 -10.85
C VAL A 64 -8.88 -5.92 -9.73
N GLY A 65 -10.20 -5.90 -9.92
CA GLY A 65 -11.13 -5.58 -8.83
C GLY A 65 -11.27 -6.78 -7.88
N ARG A 66 -11.57 -6.53 -6.59
CA ARG A 66 -11.75 -7.62 -5.61
C ARG A 66 -12.77 -8.68 -6.05
N GLY A 67 -13.83 -8.28 -6.74
CA GLY A 67 -14.87 -9.19 -7.24
C GLY A 67 -14.43 -10.11 -8.39
N PHE A 68 -13.29 -9.84 -9.05
CA PHE A 68 -12.83 -10.59 -10.22
C PHE A 68 -11.65 -11.51 -9.93
N ILE A 69 -11.11 -11.54 -8.70
CA ILE A 69 -9.94 -12.38 -8.39
C ILE A 69 -10.28 -13.86 -8.66
N GLU A 70 -11.40 -14.33 -8.14
CA GLU A 70 -11.81 -15.74 -8.27
C GLU A 70 -12.17 -16.13 -9.71
N ASP A 71 -12.45 -15.18 -10.59
CA ASP A 71 -12.67 -15.45 -12.01
C ASP A 71 -11.37 -15.73 -12.75
N LEU A 72 -10.26 -15.13 -12.31
CA LEU A 72 -8.96 -15.20 -13.00
C LEU A 72 -8.02 -16.26 -12.44
N VAL A 73 -8.14 -16.58 -11.15
CA VAL A 73 -7.20 -17.47 -10.46
C VAL A 73 -7.91 -18.46 -9.54
N GLU A 74 -7.28 -19.61 -9.31
CA GLU A 74 -7.70 -20.58 -8.30
C GLU A 74 -7.29 -20.12 -6.90
N LEU A 75 -8.18 -20.31 -5.92
CA LEU A 75 -7.97 -19.89 -4.54
C LEU A 75 -8.42 -20.95 -3.55
N THR A 76 -7.52 -21.37 -2.67
CA THR A 76 -7.84 -22.12 -1.45
C THR A 76 -8.30 -21.17 -0.34
N ASP A 77 -9.01 -21.68 0.67
CA ASP A 77 -9.48 -20.85 1.79
C ASP A 77 -8.33 -20.14 2.54
N LYS A 78 -7.19 -20.83 2.69
CA LYS A 78 -5.97 -20.25 3.26
C LYS A 78 -5.45 -19.08 2.43
N GLN A 79 -5.45 -19.20 1.10
CA GLN A 79 -5.05 -18.11 0.21
C GLN A 79 -6.06 -16.95 0.27
N LYS A 80 -7.37 -17.22 0.30
CA LYS A 80 -8.40 -16.18 0.46
C LYS A 80 -8.19 -15.38 1.75
N GLU A 81 -7.93 -16.07 2.86
CA GLU A 81 -7.66 -15.42 4.13
C GLU A 81 -6.38 -14.57 4.06
N LEU A 82 -5.32 -15.08 3.46
CA LEU A 82 -4.08 -14.34 3.29
C LEU A 82 -4.30 -13.09 2.43
N LEU A 83 -4.98 -13.20 1.29
CA LEU A 83 -5.27 -12.08 0.38
C LEU A 83 -6.02 -10.93 1.09
N LYS A 84 -6.96 -11.24 1.99
CA LYS A 84 -7.67 -10.24 2.81
C LYS A 84 -6.71 -9.40 3.67
N ASN A 85 -5.55 -9.96 4.04
CA ASN A 85 -4.58 -9.29 4.92
C ASN A 85 -3.55 -8.44 4.17
N ILE A 86 -3.32 -8.69 2.88
CA ILE A 86 -2.27 -8.06 2.08
C ILE A 86 -2.80 -7.19 0.93
N LEU A 87 -4.05 -7.38 0.48
CA LEU A 87 -4.65 -6.59 -0.60
C LEU A 87 -5.85 -5.77 -0.09
N PRO A 88 -6.03 -4.51 -0.53
CA PRO A 88 -5.17 -3.76 -1.45
C PRO A 88 -3.82 -3.40 -0.81
N GLY A 89 -2.81 -3.14 -1.64
CA GLY A 89 -1.50 -2.73 -1.16
C GLY A 89 -0.38 -2.90 -2.18
N PRO A 90 0.88 -2.65 -1.78
CA PRO A 90 2.05 -2.69 -2.66
C PRO A 90 2.53 -4.12 -2.91
N PHE A 91 1.61 -5.06 -3.19
CA PHE A 91 1.89 -6.47 -3.40
C PHE A 91 1.41 -6.95 -4.77
N THR A 92 2.15 -7.91 -5.33
CA THR A 92 1.76 -8.68 -6.51
C THR A 92 1.77 -10.15 -6.13
N ILE A 93 0.63 -10.82 -6.28
CA ILE A 93 0.42 -12.19 -5.79
C ILE A 93 0.32 -13.15 -6.96
N VAL A 94 1.25 -14.09 -7.05
CA VAL A 94 1.27 -15.11 -8.09
C VAL A 94 0.47 -16.31 -7.63
N LEU A 95 -0.55 -16.67 -8.41
CA LEU A 95 -1.49 -17.75 -8.13
C LEU A 95 -1.70 -18.61 -9.38
N LYS A 96 -2.29 -19.80 -9.23
CA LYS A 96 -2.66 -20.65 -10.38
C LYS A 96 -3.72 -19.93 -11.21
N SER A 97 -3.48 -19.82 -12.51
CA SER A 97 -4.35 -19.10 -13.44
C SER A 97 -5.48 -20.01 -13.95
N LYS A 98 -6.65 -19.41 -14.20
CA LYS A 98 -7.78 -20.06 -14.88
C LYS A 98 -7.79 -19.85 -16.40
N GLY A 99 -6.74 -19.24 -16.97
CA GLY A 99 -6.64 -19.02 -18.42
C GLY A 99 -7.61 -17.97 -18.97
N LYS A 100 -8.07 -17.03 -18.14
CA LYS A 100 -9.05 -15.99 -18.51
C LYS A 100 -8.43 -14.67 -18.99
N VAL A 101 -7.11 -14.59 -19.01
CA VAL A 101 -6.33 -13.49 -19.60
C VAL A 101 -5.55 -14.01 -20.81
N ASN A 102 -4.98 -13.11 -21.60
CA ASN A 102 -4.12 -13.51 -22.71
C ASN A 102 -2.92 -14.33 -22.20
N HIS A 103 -2.65 -15.47 -22.84
CA HIS A 103 -1.60 -16.42 -22.44
C HIS A 103 -0.20 -15.81 -22.38
N LEU A 104 0.08 -14.72 -23.11
CA LEU A 104 1.37 -14.02 -23.08
C LEU A 104 1.62 -13.28 -21.75
N LEU A 105 0.58 -13.10 -20.92
CA LEU A 105 0.68 -12.50 -19.59
C LEU A 105 0.96 -13.55 -18.50
N GLU A 106 0.63 -14.81 -18.78
CA GLU A 106 0.79 -15.92 -17.85
C GLU A 106 2.23 -16.45 -17.85
N SER A 107 2.58 -17.16 -16.78
CA SER A 107 3.85 -17.90 -16.75
C SER A 107 3.72 -19.23 -17.50
N GLU A 108 4.86 -19.82 -17.86
CA GLU A 108 4.93 -21.19 -18.40
C GLU A 108 4.30 -22.22 -17.44
N LYS A 109 4.32 -21.94 -16.14
CA LYS A 109 3.70 -22.79 -15.10
C LYS A 109 2.20 -22.54 -14.92
N LYS A 110 1.56 -21.84 -15.87
CA LYS A 110 0.13 -21.46 -15.82
C LYS A 110 -0.23 -20.69 -14.55
N THR A 111 0.64 -19.75 -14.15
CA THR A 111 0.39 -18.84 -13.04
C THR A 111 0.18 -17.40 -13.51
N LEU A 112 -0.60 -16.64 -12.76
CA LEU A 112 -0.92 -15.25 -13.03
C LEU A 112 -0.59 -14.39 -11.80
N GLY A 113 0.08 -13.26 -12.03
CA GLY A 113 0.30 -12.25 -11.00
C GLY A 113 -0.91 -11.33 -10.89
N ILE A 114 -1.53 -11.28 -9.72
CA ILE A 114 -2.66 -10.42 -9.41
C ILE A 114 -2.21 -9.25 -8.53
N ARG A 115 -2.72 -8.04 -8.78
CA ARG A 115 -2.47 -6.86 -7.95
C ARG A 115 -3.73 -6.04 -7.75
N ILE A 116 -3.93 -5.59 -6.51
CA ILE A 116 -4.95 -4.60 -6.16
C ILE A 116 -4.21 -3.43 -5.49
N PRO A 117 -3.93 -2.34 -6.23
CA PRO A 117 -3.17 -1.23 -5.71
C PRO A 117 -3.98 -0.46 -4.67
N ASP A 118 -3.32 0.15 -3.68
CA ASP A 118 -4.00 1.10 -2.79
C ASP A 118 -3.83 2.54 -3.28
N TYR A 119 -4.45 2.84 -4.41
CA TYR A 119 -4.41 4.19 -4.99
C TYR A 119 -5.73 4.52 -5.67
N GLN A 120 -6.39 5.58 -5.20
CA GLN A 120 -7.78 5.89 -5.58
C GLN A 120 -7.99 6.03 -7.11
N PRO A 121 -7.14 6.75 -7.87
CA PRO A 121 -7.33 6.88 -9.31
C PRO A 121 -7.38 5.55 -10.08
N ILE A 122 -6.42 4.67 -9.82
CA ILE A 122 -6.35 3.37 -10.51
C ILE A 122 -7.47 2.44 -10.01
N ASN A 123 -7.84 2.52 -8.72
CA ASN A 123 -8.97 1.77 -8.18
C ASN A 123 -10.30 2.21 -8.79
N GLN A 124 -10.49 3.50 -9.03
CA GLN A 124 -11.65 4.02 -9.75
C GLN A 124 -11.66 3.47 -11.19
N LEU A 125 -10.53 3.55 -11.90
CA LEU A 125 -10.41 3.01 -13.24
C LEU A 125 -10.78 1.52 -13.31
N ILE A 126 -10.20 0.69 -12.44
CA ILE A 126 -10.44 -0.77 -12.40
C ILE A 126 -11.91 -1.08 -12.13
N ARG A 127 -12.54 -0.36 -11.19
CA ARG A 127 -13.96 -0.55 -10.86
C ARG A 127 -14.87 -0.18 -12.03
N THR A 128 -14.57 0.91 -12.74
CA THR A 128 -15.41 1.39 -13.83
C THR A 128 -15.21 0.58 -15.12
N ILE A 129 -13.97 0.15 -15.44
CA ILE A 129 -13.71 -0.65 -16.64
C ILE A 129 -14.21 -2.10 -16.50
N ASN A 130 -14.29 -2.62 -15.27
CA ASN A 130 -14.86 -3.92 -14.96
C ASN A 130 -14.18 -5.10 -15.69
N LYS A 131 -12.86 -5.00 -15.91
CA LYS A 131 -12.02 -5.98 -16.63
C LYS A 131 -10.59 -6.00 -16.07
N PRO A 132 -9.84 -7.11 -16.22
CA PRO A 132 -8.41 -7.11 -15.90
C PRO A 132 -7.63 -6.23 -16.88
N ILE A 133 -6.74 -5.40 -16.33
CA ILE A 133 -5.82 -4.56 -17.11
C ILE A 133 -4.39 -4.84 -16.67
N THR A 134 -3.41 -4.73 -17.56
CA THR A 134 -2.03 -5.09 -17.20
C THR A 134 -1.46 -4.19 -16.11
N ALA A 135 -0.66 -4.76 -15.21
CA ALA A 135 0.01 -4.11 -14.11
C ALA A 135 1.53 -4.28 -14.25
N THR A 136 2.17 -3.40 -15.02
CA THR A 136 3.63 -3.40 -15.15
C THR A 136 4.16 -1.98 -15.18
N SER A 137 5.36 -1.77 -14.65
CA SER A 137 5.97 -0.45 -14.60
C SER A 137 6.24 0.10 -16.01
N ALA A 138 6.05 1.41 -16.18
CA ALA A 138 6.25 2.14 -17.43
C ALA A 138 7.73 2.37 -17.72
N ASN A 139 8.47 1.29 -17.90
CA ASN A 139 9.87 1.29 -18.31
C ASN A 139 10.14 0.11 -19.25
N LEU A 140 11.23 0.25 -20.01
CA LEU A 140 11.82 -0.85 -20.77
C LEU A 140 12.28 -1.95 -19.83
N SER A 141 12.23 -3.20 -20.29
CA SER A 141 12.65 -4.37 -19.50
C SER A 141 14.07 -4.18 -18.92
N GLY A 142 14.24 -4.43 -17.62
CA GLY A 142 15.53 -4.29 -16.92
C GLY A 142 15.97 -2.85 -16.57
N LYS A 143 15.23 -1.82 -16.98
CA LYS A 143 15.54 -0.42 -16.63
C LYS A 143 14.83 0.03 -15.34
N SER A 144 15.33 1.09 -14.71
CA SER A 144 14.71 1.71 -13.54
C SER A 144 13.30 2.24 -13.85
N PRO A 145 12.35 2.18 -12.90
CA PRO A 145 11.02 2.74 -13.08
C PRO A 145 11.01 4.27 -13.10
N HIS A 146 9.91 4.85 -13.57
CA HIS A 146 9.71 6.28 -13.72
C HIS A 146 8.67 6.82 -12.73
N TYR A 147 8.95 8.00 -12.17
CA TYR A 147 8.11 8.67 -11.17
C TYR A 147 7.57 10.03 -11.65
N SER A 148 7.89 10.43 -12.88
CA SER A 148 7.31 11.59 -13.55
C SER A 148 7.19 11.31 -15.05
N VAL A 149 6.19 11.91 -15.69
CA VAL A 149 5.99 11.82 -17.15
C VAL A 149 7.20 12.36 -17.91
N GLU A 150 7.80 13.45 -17.42
CA GLU A 150 9.02 14.02 -17.98
C GLU A 150 10.17 12.99 -18.01
N SER A 151 10.43 12.31 -16.88
CA SER A 151 11.50 11.32 -16.78
C SER A 151 11.28 10.13 -17.73
N LEU A 152 10.02 9.76 -17.97
CA LEU A 152 9.62 8.70 -18.87
C LEU A 152 9.88 9.09 -20.33
N ILE A 153 9.29 10.21 -20.77
CA ILE A 153 9.37 10.69 -22.15
C ILE A 153 10.82 10.94 -22.56
N LYS A 154 11.66 11.46 -21.65
CA LYS A 154 13.08 11.73 -21.94
C LYS A 154 13.88 10.46 -22.29
N LYS A 155 13.49 9.29 -21.77
CA LYS A 155 14.21 8.02 -22.00
C LYS A 155 13.63 7.15 -23.12
N LEU A 156 12.49 7.52 -23.70
CA LEU A 156 11.85 6.74 -24.76
C LEU A 156 12.28 7.24 -26.15
N SER A 157 12.54 6.29 -27.07
CA SER A 157 12.70 6.59 -28.49
C SER A 157 11.38 7.06 -29.10
N LYS A 158 11.44 7.67 -30.30
CA LYS A 158 10.26 8.08 -31.06
C LYS A 158 9.29 6.91 -31.31
N SER A 159 9.82 5.78 -31.81
CA SER A 159 9.03 4.56 -32.04
C SER A 159 8.29 4.05 -30.80
N LYS A 160 8.89 4.15 -29.61
CA LYS A 160 8.22 3.75 -28.36
C LYS A 160 7.16 4.76 -27.92
N LYS A 161 7.38 6.06 -28.14
CA LYS A 161 6.38 7.10 -27.86
C LYS A 161 5.15 6.93 -28.75
N ASP A 162 5.35 6.53 -30.00
CA ASP A 162 4.27 6.34 -30.97
C ASP A 162 3.37 5.12 -30.62
N LEU A 163 3.89 4.17 -29.83
CA LEU A 163 3.07 3.09 -29.25
C LEU A 163 2.20 3.54 -28.08
N ILE A 164 2.41 4.73 -27.49
CA ILE A 164 1.61 5.20 -26.36
C ILE A 164 0.44 6.04 -26.88
N ASP A 165 -0.78 5.59 -26.58
CA ASP A 165 -1.99 6.30 -27.01
C ASP A 165 -2.34 7.42 -26.02
N LEU A 166 -2.22 7.14 -24.72
CA LEU A 166 -2.54 8.08 -23.64
C LEU A 166 -1.51 8.05 -22.51
N ILE A 167 -1.17 9.22 -21.96
CA ILE A 167 -0.44 9.38 -20.70
C ILE A 167 -1.30 10.20 -19.75
N VAL A 168 -1.60 9.63 -18.58
CA VAL A 168 -2.24 10.34 -17.47
C VAL A 168 -1.15 10.88 -16.54
N ASP A 169 -0.98 12.19 -16.48
CA ASP A 169 0.05 12.88 -15.70
C ASP A 169 -0.47 13.30 -14.31
N ALA A 170 0.06 12.65 -13.27
CA ALA A 170 -0.17 12.97 -11.86
C ALA A 170 0.97 13.79 -11.24
N GLY A 171 1.89 14.31 -12.05
CA GLY A 171 3.11 14.96 -11.61
C GLY A 171 4.13 13.97 -11.08
N LYS A 172 4.87 14.37 -10.04
CA LYS A 172 5.91 13.57 -9.41
C LYS A 172 5.31 12.63 -8.36
N LEU A 173 5.41 11.33 -8.60
CA LEU A 173 5.03 10.29 -7.66
C LEU A 173 6.09 10.14 -6.54
N PRO A 174 5.70 9.70 -5.33
CA PRO A 174 6.64 9.31 -4.28
C PRO A 174 7.62 8.24 -4.78
N ARG A 175 8.87 8.31 -4.35
CA ARG A 175 9.88 7.29 -4.67
C ARG A 175 9.68 6.05 -3.78
N ASN A 176 8.76 5.18 -4.18
CA ASN A 176 8.52 3.87 -3.58
C ASN A 176 9.20 2.78 -4.42
N LYS A 177 9.73 1.72 -3.79
CA LYS A 177 10.16 0.54 -4.55
C LYS A 177 8.96 -0.09 -5.28
N PRO A 178 9.19 -0.81 -6.39
CA PRO A 178 8.17 -1.66 -6.99
C PRO A 178 7.57 -2.65 -5.97
N SER A 179 6.36 -3.13 -6.25
CA SER A 179 5.63 -4.05 -5.35
C SER A 179 6.44 -5.29 -4.94
N THR A 180 6.20 -5.78 -3.73
CA THR A 180 6.68 -7.08 -3.30
C THR A 180 5.95 -8.17 -4.07
N ILE A 181 6.68 -9.10 -4.68
CA ILE A 181 6.10 -10.22 -5.43
C ILE A 181 6.11 -11.44 -4.51
N ILE A 182 4.92 -11.97 -4.24
CA ILE A 182 4.71 -13.15 -3.40
C ILE A 182 4.13 -14.24 -4.30
N ASP A 183 4.78 -15.39 -4.35
CA ASP A 183 4.29 -16.59 -4.99
C ASP A 183 3.56 -17.46 -3.98
N LEU A 184 2.28 -17.69 -4.27
CA LEU A 184 1.36 -18.52 -3.52
C LEU A 184 0.81 -19.66 -4.39
N SER A 185 1.37 -19.94 -5.58
CA SER A 185 0.81 -20.97 -6.47
C SER A 185 1.09 -22.40 -6.01
N GLY A 186 2.03 -22.58 -5.07
CA GLY A 186 2.32 -23.86 -4.41
C GLY A 186 1.97 -23.84 -2.92
N ASP A 187 2.43 -24.86 -2.18
CA ASP A 187 2.05 -25.04 -0.77
C ASP A 187 2.66 -24.01 0.19
N ASN A 188 3.85 -23.50 -0.19
CA ASN A 188 4.65 -22.59 0.62
C ASN A 188 4.71 -21.20 -0.01
N LEU A 189 4.61 -20.18 0.85
CA LEU A 189 4.79 -18.78 0.48
C LEU A 189 6.25 -18.54 0.08
N LYS A 190 6.47 -17.94 -1.10
CA LYS A 190 7.82 -17.55 -1.56
C LYS A 190 7.85 -16.09 -1.98
N VAL A 191 8.82 -15.32 -1.46
CA VAL A 191 9.03 -13.94 -1.90
C VAL A 191 9.96 -13.94 -3.11
N LEU A 192 9.42 -13.62 -4.29
CA LEU A 192 10.20 -13.57 -5.55
C LEU A 192 10.90 -12.23 -5.76
N ARG A 193 10.35 -11.14 -5.19
CA ARG A 193 10.95 -9.81 -5.22
C ARG A 193 10.58 -9.04 -3.96
N GLN A 194 11.56 -8.42 -3.33
CA GLN A 194 11.35 -7.55 -2.17
C GLN A 194 11.05 -6.11 -2.61
N GLY A 195 9.87 -5.60 -2.24
CA GLY A 195 9.51 -4.19 -2.32
C GLY A 195 9.81 -3.47 -1.00
N ASP A 196 9.05 -2.41 -0.71
CA ASP A 196 9.21 -1.66 0.55
C ASP A 196 8.65 -2.39 1.77
N ILE A 197 7.67 -3.28 1.57
CA ILE A 197 7.04 -4.06 2.63
C ILE A 197 7.31 -5.55 2.39
N VAL A 198 7.95 -6.21 3.35
CA VAL A 198 8.22 -7.65 3.29
C VAL A 198 7.28 -8.36 4.26
N PHE A 199 6.55 -9.34 3.73
CA PHE A 199 5.64 -10.18 4.50
C PHE A 199 6.36 -11.47 4.88
N GLU A 200 6.36 -11.81 6.17
CA GLU A 200 6.98 -13.04 6.67
C GLU A 200 5.92 -14.12 6.90
N LYS A 201 4.87 -13.81 7.65
CA LYS A 201 3.67 -14.63 7.85
C LYS A 201 2.47 -13.73 8.13
N LYS A 202 1.30 -14.34 8.33
CA LYS A 202 0.03 -13.64 8.63
C LYS A 202 0.24 -12.57 9.70
N ASP A 203 -0.16 -11.34 9.34
CA ASP A 203 -0.07 -10.14 10.16
C ASP A 203 1.35 -9.80 10.69
N GLN A 204 2.40 -10.39 10.11
CA GLN A 204 3.80 -10.19 10.49
C GLN A 204 4.65 -9.66 9.32
N TYR A 205 5.33 -8.54 9.58
CA TYR A 205 6.12 -7.80 8.60
C TYR A 205 7.58 -7.69 9.04
N LEU A 206 8.50 -7.84 8.09
CA LEU A 206 9.94 -7.70 8.33
C LEU A 206 10.38 -6.29 7.92
N SER A 207 11.02 -5.58 8.85
CA SER A 207 11.67 -4.29 8.59
C SER A 207 13.17 -4.38 8.79
N LYS A 208 13.93 -3.90 7.80
CA LYS A 208 15.40 -3.83 7.80
C LYS A 208 15.92 -2.39 7.90
N SER A 209 15.04 -1.40 7.98
CA SER A 209 15.44 0.02 8.06
C SER A 209 14.34 0.90 8.65
N PRO A 210 14.69 2.10 9.16
CA PRO A 210 13.69 3.06 9.63
C PRO A 210 12.66 3.43 8.55
N LEU A 211 13.09 3.53 7.29
CA LEU A 211 12.19 3.81 6.16
C LEU A 211 11.18 2.68 5.97
N GLN A 212 11.60 1.41 6.04
CA GLN A 212 10.67 0.28 5.95
C GLN A 212 9.71 0.24 7.13
N THR A 213 10.17 0.52 8.35
CA THR A 213 9.30 0.64 9.53
C THR A 213 8.20 1.68 9.30
N LYS A 214 8.55 2.86 8.77
CA LYS A 214 7.56 3.89 8.44
C LYS A 214 6.56 3.40 7.39
N LYS A 215 7.02 2.75 6.32
CA LYS A 215 6.16 2.19 5.26
C LYS A 215 5.20 1.11 5.78
N ILE A 216 5.67 0.24 6.68
CA ILE A 216 4.83 -0.77 7.33
C ILE A 216 3.77 -0.08 8.20
N ALA A 217 4.15 0.94 8.97
CA ALA A 217 3.20 1.71 9.78
C ALA A 217 2.11 2.37 8.92
N GLN A 218 2.50 2.99 7.79
CA GLN A 218 1.56 3.59 6.83
C GLN A 218 0.57 2.57 6.27
N PHE A 219 1.06 1.39 5.91
CA PHE A 219 0.26 0.30 5.38
C PHE A 219 -0.69 -0.29 6.41
N ILE A 220 -0.24 -0.53 7.65
CA ILE A 220 -1.11 -1.03 8.72
C ILE A 220 -2.17 0.02 9.04
N LEU A 221 -1.81 1.30 9.15
CA LEU A 221 -2.79 2.37 9.36
C LEU A 221 -3.84 2.39 8.24
N GLU A 222 -3.45 2.21 6.97
CA GLU A 222 -4.39 2.12 5.84
C GLU A 222 -5.33 0.91 5.95
N LYS A 223 -4.79 -0.24 6.34
CA LYS A 223 -5.55 -1.48 6.50
C LYS A 223 -6.64 -1.36 7.57
N TYR A 224 -6.34 -0.71 8.69
CA TYR A 224 -7.26 -0.61 9.84
C TYR A 224 -8.10 0.65 9.85
N PHE A 225 -7.74 1.67 9.07
CA PHE A 225 -8.55 2.88 8.95
C PHE A 225 -9.86 2.62 8.19
N LYS A 226 -10.99 2.85 8.85
CA LYS A 226 -12.33 2.79 8.23
C LYS A 226 -12.82 4.22 7.96
N LYS A 227 -13.47 4.46 6.81
CA LYS A 227 -13.98 5.79 6.40
C LYS A 227 -14.98 6.42 7.38
N ASN A 228 -15.69 5.59 8.15
CA ASN A 228 -16.75 5.96 9.08
C ASN A 228 -16.41 5.42 10.47
N LEU A 229 -15.25 5.80 10.99
CA LEU A 229 -14.88 5.49 12.37
C LEU A 229 -15.79 6.28 13.32
N ILE A 230 -16.68 5.56 14.01
CA ILE A 230 -17.57 6.09 15.04
C ILE A 230 -16.81 6.23 16.37
N LYS A 231 -15.67 5.53 16.52
CA LYS A 231 -14.75 5.58 17.66
C LYS A 231 -13.35 6.04 17.20
N PRO A 232 -12.51 6.61 18.07
CA PRO A 232 -11.10 6.84 17.77
C PRO A 232 -10.39 5.52 17.40
N LEU A 233 -9.38 5.61 16.55
CA LEU A 233 -8.50 4.48 16.25
C LEU A 233 -7.27 4.57 17.15
N ILE A 234 -6.95 3.49 17.85
CA ILE A 234 -5.93 3.48 18.90
C ILE A 234 -4.93 2.38 18.60
N PHE A 235 -3.67 2.75 18.43
CA PHE A 235 -2.55 1.83 18.25
C PHE A 235 -1.82 1.64 19.58
N ILE A 236 -1.86 0.41 20.09
CA ILE A 236 -1.07 0.00 21.25
C ILE A 236 0.21 -0.64 20.76
N ILE A 237 1.36 -0.04 21.06
CA ILE A 237 2.66 -0.41 20.49
C ILE A 237 3.58 -0.93 21.60
N GLU A 238 3.81 -2.24 21.60
CA GLU A 238 4.68 -2.95 22.52
C GLU A 238 6.03 -3.27 21.86
N GLY A 239 7.10 -3.28 22.65
CA GLY A 239 8.40 -3.76 22.20
C GLY A 239 9.57 -3.20 22.99
N GLU A 240 10.75 -3.78 22.82
CA GLU A 240 11.97 -3.39 23.54
C GLU A 240 12.42 -1.95 23.24
N VAL A 241 13.32 -1.42 24.08
CA VAL A 241 13.95 -0.11 23.85
C VAL A 241 14.70 -0.13 22.50
N GLY A 242 14.59 0.97 21.74
CA GLY A 242 15.30 1.12 20.47
C GLY A 242 14.75 0.31 19.28
N VAL A 243 13.80 -0.62 19.50
CA VAL A 243 13.25 -1.46 18.41
C VAL A 243 12.58 -0.64 17.32
N GLY A 244 12.22 0.62 17.59
CA GLY A 244 11.77 1.60 16.61
C GLY A 244 10.29 1.95 16.73
N LYS A 245 9.70 1.85 17.91
CA LYS A 245 8.32 2.25 18.22
C LYS A 245 8.01 3.69 17.77
N THR A 246 8.82 4.66 18.19
CA THR A 246 8.71 6.06 17.71
C THR A 246 8.88 6.20 16.19
N VAL A 247 9.70 5.37 15.55
CA VAL A 247 9.84 5.36 14.08
C VAL A 247 8.55 4.86 13.42
N PHE A 248 7.87 3.89 14.02
CA PHE A 248 6.55 3.44 13.59
C PHE A 248 5.52 4.57 13.71
N VAL A 249 5.48 5.28 14.85
CA VAL A 249 4.59 6.45 15.04
C VAL A 249 4.87 7.55 14.02
N LYS A 250 6.15 7.86 13.75
CA LYS A 250 6.53 8.80 12.68
C LYS A 250 5.97 8.41 11.32
N GLY A 251 5.94 7.11 10.98
CA GLY A 251 5.33 6.63 9.75
C GLY A 251 3.82 6.88 9.69
N MET A 252 3.13 6.69 10.82
CA MET A 252 1.71 7.05 10.94
C MET A 252 1.51 8.55 10.78
N ALA A 253 2.31 9.37 11.45
CA ALA A 253 2.24 10.83 11.38
C ALA A 253 2.43 11.38 9.96
N GLU A 254 3.39 10.84 9.19
CA GLU A 254 3.60 11.18 7.78
C GLU A 254 2.32 10.94 6.94
N SER A 255 1.51 9.92 7.26
CA SER A 255 0.24 9.69 6.59
C SER A 255 -0.81 10.77 6.82
N LEU A 256 -0.67 11.53 7.92
CA LEU A 256 -1.51 12.66 8.29
C LEU A 256 -0.91 14.01 7.86
N GLY A 257 0.20 13.98 7.11
CA GLY A 257 0.91 15.19 6.67
C GLY A 257 1.70 15.89 7.78
N ILE A 258 2.01 15.19 8.87
CA ILE A 258 2.79 15.72 9.99
C ILE A 258 4.27 15.43 9.73
N ASP A 259 5.07 16.47 9.55
CA ASP A 259 6.46 16.35 9.09
C ASP A 259 7.46 16.09 10.25
N SER A 260 7.12 16.50 11.47
CA SER A 260 7.99 16.35 12.64
C SER A 260 7.21 15.78 13.81
N VAL A 261 7.64 14.60 14.26
CA VAL A 261 7.17 13.96 15.49
C VAL A 261 8.39 13.65 16.34
N ILE A 262 8.32 14.02 17.61
CA ILE A 262 9.36 13.78 18.61
C ILE A 262 8.82 12.74 19.59
N SER A 263 9.70 11.91 20.14
CA SER A 263 9.32 10.96 21.18
C SER A 263 8.87 11.71 22.44
N PRO A 264 7.68 11.45 22.99
CA PRO A 264 7.21 12.07 24.22
C PRO A 264 7.83 11.44 25.49
N SER A 265 9.00 10.82 25.42
CA SER A 265 9.58 10.06 26.53
C SER A 265 9.80 10.86 27.83
N PHE A 266 9.84 12.19 27.77
CA PHE A 266 9.97 13.09 28.94
C PHE A 266 8.71 13.93 29.22
N VAL A 267 7.76 13.96 28.30
CA VAL A 267 6.54 14.81 28.37
C VAL A 267 5.28 13.96 28.44
N VAL A 268 5.43 12.63 28.31
CA VAL A 268 4.40 11.58 28.29
C VAL A 268 3.46 11.65 27.08
N MET A 269 3.07 12.85 26.64
CA MET A 269 2.14 13.03 25.53
C MET A 269 2.47 14.23 24.65
N TYR A 270 2.35 14.06 23.33
CA TYR A 270 2.30 15.15 22.35
C TYR A 270 1.03 15.07 21.51
N GLU A 271 0.51 16.24 21.15
CA GLU A 271 -0.63 16.40 20.25
C GLU A 271 -0.18 17.04 18.94
N TYR A 272 -0.61 16.45 17.82
CA TYR A 272 -0.28 16.93 16.48
C TYR A 272 -1.53 17.08 15.63
N GLU A 273 -1.72 18.25 15.04
CA GLU A 273 -2.81 18.54 14.09
C GLU A 273 -2.46 18.03 12.68
N SER A 274 -3.43 17.39 12.02
CA SER A 274 -3.25 16.92 10.65
C SER A 274 -3.22 18.06 9.64
N GLN A 275 -2.25 18.03 8.73
CA GLN A 275 -2.15 18.98 7.63
C GLN A 275 -2.97 18.49 6.43
N LYS A 276 -4.29 18.70 6.47
CA LYS A 276 -5.25 18.22 5.44
C LYS A 276 -4.84 18.54 4.00
N SER A 277 -4.17 19.67 3.77
CA SER A 277 -3.67 20.10 2.45
C SER A 277 -2.57 19.18 1.87
N LYS A 278 -1.83 18.46 2.71
CA LYS A 278 -0.78 17.51 2.29
C LYS A 278 -1.26 16.06 2.20
N VAL A 279 -2.45 15.74 2.72
CA VAL A 279 -2.99 14.38 2.76
C VAL A 279 -3.72 14.06 1.45
N LYS A 280 -3.06 13.33 0.55
CA LYS A 280 -3.61 12.94 -0.76
C LYS A 280 -4.60 11.75 -0.71
N SER A 281 -4.94 11.26 0.48
CA SER A 281 -5.74 10.05 0.69
C SER A 281 -7.00 10.31 1.53
N GLN A 282 -7.82 9.28 1.73
CA GLN A 282 -9.05 9.34 2.53
C GLN A 282 -8.81 9.67 4.03
N LYS A 283 -7.54 9.77 4.44
CA LYS A 283 -7.08 10.10 5.79
C LYS A 283 -7.28 11.57 6.17
N SER A 284 -7.76 12.43 5.27
CA SER A 284 -8.13 13.83 5.59
C SER A 284 -9.21 13.97 6.66
N LYS A 285 -9.88 12.86 7.02
CA LYS A 285 -10.84 12.77 8.13
C LYS A 285 -10.18 12.56 9.50
N LEU A 286 -8.94 12.06 9.56
CA LEU A 286 -8.18 12.06 10.81
C LEU A 286 -7.76 13.49 11.10
N LYS A 287 -8.13 13.98 12.29
CA LYS A 287 -7.92 15.37 12.69
C LYS A 287 -6.61 15.50 13.44
N LYS A 288 -6.37 14.60 14.39
CA LYS A 288 -5.25 14.68 15.32
C LYS A 288 -4.54 13.35 15.44
N LEU A 289 -3.22 13.41 15.63
CA LEU A 289 -2.43 12.33 16.18
C LEU A 289 -2.09 12.68 17.62
N ILE A 290 -2.47 11.81 18.55
CA ILE A 290 -2.08 11.89 19.95
C ILE A 290 -1.04 10.81 20.19
N HIS A 291 0.19 11.23 20.47
CA HIS A 291 1.32 10.33 20.69
C HIS A 291 1.61 10.25 22.17
N LEU A 292 1.42 9.08 22.76
CA LEU A 292 1.69 8.80 24.17
C LEU A 292 2.88 7.86 24.29
N ASP A 293 3.74 8.09 25.30
CA ASP A 293 4.84 7.21 25.68
C ASP A 293 4.73 6.94 27.19
N LEU A 294 4.30 5.72 27.53
CA LEU A 294 4.03 5.33 28.92
C LEU A 294 5.26 4.73 29.62
N TYR A 295 6.47 4.90 29.05
CA TYR A 295 7.67 4.25 29.59
C TYR A 295 7.97 4.62 31.05
N ASN A 296 7.79 5.90 31.41
CA ASN A 296 8.15 6.46 32.71
C ASN A 296 6.97 6.61 33.67
N ILE A 297 5.78 6.11 33.32
CA ILE A 297 4.63 6.17 34.22
C ILE A 297 4.71 5.00 35.18
N GLU A 298 4.77 5.30 36.47
CA GLU A 298 4.88 4.30 37.55
C GLU A 298 3.61 4.25 38.41
N GLU A 299 2.96 5.40 38.63
CA GLU A 299 1.79 5.54 39.49
C GLU A 299 0.48 5.70 38.69
N LYS A 300 -0.64 5.22 39.26
CA LYS A 300 -1.94 5.24 38.57
C LYS A 300 -2.51 6.65 38.46
N GLU A 301 -2.18 7.49 39.42
CA GLU A 301 -2.67 8.86 39.57
C GLU A 301 -2.12 9.79 38.47
N GLU A 302 -0.91 9.52 37.95
CA GLU A 302 -0.30 10.28 36.85
C GLU A 302 -1.19 10.29 35.60
N PHE A 303 -1.95 9.22 35.41
CA PHE A 303 -2.83 9.08 34.28
C PHE A 303 -4.10 9.94 34.36
N GLU A 304 -4.58 10.26 35.56
CA GLU A 304 -5.72 11.16 35.74
C GLU A 304 -5.36 12.58 35.26
N TYR A 305 -4.09 12.99 35.41
CA TYR A 305 -3.60 14.27 34.93
C TYR A 305 -3.51 14.36 33.40
N LEU A 306 -3.31 13.23 32.71
CA LEU A 306 -3.23 13.20 31.25
C LEU A 306 -4.59 13.46 30.56
N LYS A 307 -5.71 13.29 31.28
CA LYS A 307 -7.08 13.51 30.76
C LYS A 307 -7.30 12.85 29.40
N ILE A 308 -6.83 11.60 29.27
CA ILE A 308 -6.83 10.82 28.02
C ILE A 308 -8.26 10.68 27.47
N ASP A 309 -9.26 10.63 28.33
CA ASP A 309 -10.67 10.54 28.01
C ASP A 309 -11.13 11.64 27.02
N GLN A 310 -10.57 12.84 27.11
CA GLN A 310 -10.89 13.97 26.24
C GLN A 310 -10.42 13.74 24.79
N TYR A 311 -9.39 12.91 24.62
CA TYR A 311 -8.82 12.58 23.33
C TYR A 311 -9.47 11.38 22.65
N LEU A 312 -10.33 10.63 23.36
CA LEU A 312 -11.06 9.47 22.84
C LEU A 312 -12.27 9.88 21.99
N ALA A 313 -12.05 10.81 21.06
CA ALA A 313 -13.06 11.37 20.18
C ALA A 313 -12.94 10.81 18.74
N PRO A 314 -14.06 10.67 18.01
CA PRO A 314 -14.03 10.20 16.63
C PRO A 314 -13.18 11.11 15.73
N GLY A 315 -12.32 10.48 14.92
CA GLY A 315 -11.37 11.19 14.06
C GLY A 315 -10.01 11.47 14.68
N ASN A 316 -9.80 11.16 15.97
CA ASN A 316 -8.47 11.12 16.56
C ASN A 316 -7.81 9.76 16.30
N LEU A 317 -6.49 9.80 16.08
CA LEU A 317 -5.61 8.64 16.04
C LEU A 317 -4.72 8.70 17.28
N LEU A 318 -4.78 7.67 18.13
CA LEU A 318 -3.89 7.55 19.28
C LEU A 318 -2.79 6.55 18.96
N ALA A 319 -1.55 6.88 19.30
CA ALA A 319 -0.40 5.99 19.24
C ALA A 319 0.24 5.91 20.62
N VAL A 320 0.05 4.78 21.29
CA VAL A 320 0.50 4.55 22.68
C VAL A 320 1.70 3.63 22.64
N GLU A 321 2.89 4.17 22.85
CA GLU A 321 4.11 3.39 23.08
C GLU A 321 4.11 2.83 24.51
N TRP A 322 4.63 1.60 24.66
CA TRP A 322 4.65 0.88 25.94
C TRP A 322 3.27 0.61 26.52
N GLY A 323 2.30 0.31 25.65
CA GLY A 323 0.91 0.11 26.10
C GLY A 323 0.70 -1.11 27.00
N GLU A 324 1.68 -2.01 27.15
CA GLU A 324 1.70 -3.02 28.21
C GLU A 324 1.69 -2.41 29.62
N LYS A 325 2.15 -1.16 29.77
CA LYS A 325 2.10 -0.38 31.02
C LYS A 325 0.79 0.39 31.22
N ALA A 326 -0.17 0.29 30.30
CA ALA A 326 -1.40 1.09 30.36
C ALA A 326 -2.32 0.75 31.56
N GLY A 327 -2.09 -0.35 32.27
CA GLY A 327 -2.83 -0.68 33.49
C GLY A 327 -4.35 -0.62 33.30
N GLU A 328 -5.05 0.07 34.21
CA GLU A 328 -6.52 0.20 34.21
C GLU A 328 -7.08 1.04 33.06
N ILE A 329 -6.28 1.98 32.50
CA ILE A 329 -6.70 2.76 31.32
C ILE A 329 -6.90 1.89 30.11
N PHE A 330 -6.22 0.76 30.05
CA PHE A 330 -6.35 -0.16 28.95
C PHE A 330 -7.80 -0.57 28.69
N GLU A 331 -8.57 -0.81 29.75
CA GLU A 331 -10.00 -1.16 29.62
C GLU A 331 -10.82 0.03 29.11
N MET A 332 -10.52 1.26 29.57
CA MET A 332 -11.13 2.47 29.01
C MET A 332 -10.82 2.65 27.51
N LEU A 333 -9.57 2.41 27.09
CA LEU A 333 -9.17 2.51 25.68
C LEU A 333 -9.90 1.48 24.82
N LYS A 334 -10.06 0.24 25.32
CA LYS A 334 -10.84 -0.81 24.65
C LYS A 334 -12.32 -0.48 24.55
N GLU A 335 -12.91 0.06 25.62
CA GLU A 335 -14.33 0.39 25.64
C GLU A 335 -14.65 1.52 24.65
N LYS A 336 -13.83 2.58 24.66
CA LYS A 336 -14.10 3.82 23.93
C LYS A 336 -13.47 3.87 22.54
N GLY A 337 -12.50 3.02 22.22
CA GLY A 337 -11.75 3.04 20.95
C GLY A 337 -11.76 1.73 20.17
N GLU A 338 -11.36 1.82 18.90
CA GLU A 338 -11.01 0.65 18.08
C GLU A 338 -9.51 0.40 18.23
N ILE A 339 -9.15 -0.73 18.85
CA ILE A 339 -7.75 -1.03 19.20
C ILE A 339 -7.06 -1.83 18.09
N VAL A 340 -5.82 -1.46 17.78
CA VAL A 340 -4.88 -2.24 16.96
C VAL A 340 -3.61 -2.47 17.77
N TYR A 341 -3.34 -3.73 18.10
CA TYR A 341 -2.15 -4.13 18.85
C TYR A 341 -0.97 -4.36 17.91
N ILE A 342 0.15 -3.68 18.18
CA ILE A 342 1.41 -3.82 17.45
C ILE A 342 2.47 -4.34 18.41
N LYS A 343 3.04 -5.50 18.11
CA LYS A 343 4.24 -6.00 18.78
C LYS A 343 5.44 -5.84 17.87
N MET A 344 6.49 -5.19 18.37
CA MET A 344 7.77 -5.02 17.69
C MET A 344 8.87 -5.78 18.43
N ALA A 345 9.66 -6.57 17.71
CA ALA A 345 10.76 -7.35 18.29
C ALA A 345 11.97 -7.37 17.34
N TYR A 346 13.19 -7.43 17.90
CA TYR A 346 14.37 -7.69 17.09
C TYR A 346 14.37 -9.14 16.58
N LYS A 347 14.69 -9.30 15.31
CA LYS A 347 15.01 -10.60 14.70
C LYS A 347 16.52 -10.78 14.59
N SER A 348 17.24 -9.68 14.38
CA SER A 348 18.70 -9.56 14.45
C SER A 348 19.06 -8.10 14.70
N GLU A 349 20.35 -7.77 14.81
CA GLU A 349 20.81 -6.37 14.98
C GLU A 349 20.27 -5.41 13.90
N LYS A 350 20.04 -5.91 12.68
CA LYS A 350 19.61 -5.10 11.53
C LYS A 350 18.15 -5.31 11.15
N GLU A 351 17.48 -6.30 11.73
CA GLU A 351 16.14 -6.71 11.33
C GLU A 351 15.20 -6.73 12.52
N ARG A 352 13.98 -6.26 12.30
CA ARG A 352 12.91 -6.30 13.30
C ARG A 352 11.62 -6.81 12.68
N ILE A 353 10.86 -7.51 13.50
CA ILE A 353 9.53 -7.99 13.21
C ILE A 353 8.54 -6.96 13.74
N ILE A 354 7.51 -6.67 12.94
CA ILE A 354 6.36 -5.88 13.32
C ILE A 354 5.14 -6.78 13.12
N GLU A 355 4.43 -7.09 14.20
CA GLU A 355 3.31 -8.02 14.21
C GLU A 355 2.04 -7.31 14.67
N VAL A 356 0.95 -7.47 13.93
CA VAL A 356 -0.37 -7.02 14.37
C VAL A 356 -1.06 -8.15 15.12
N LYS A 357 -1.26 -7.98 16.43
CA LYS A 357 -1.99 -8.95 17.24
C LYS A 357 -3.50 -8.67 17.13
N LYS A 358 -4.29 -9.73 17.20
CA LYS A 358 -5.76 -9.66 17.26
C LYS A 358 -6.24 -9.78 18.68
#